data_AF-A0A7U2F9V9-F1
#
_entry.id   AF-A0A7U2F9V9-F1
#
_cell.length_a   1.000
_cell.length_b   1.000
_cell.length_c   1.000
_cell.angle_alpha   90.00
_cell.angle_beta   90.00
_cell.angle_gamma   90.00
#
_symmetry.space_group_name_H-M   'P 1'
#
loop_
_entity.id
_entity.type
_entity.pdbx_description
1 polymer ?
#
loop_
_entity_poly.entity_id
_entity_poly.type
_entity_poly.pdbx_seq_one_letter_code
_entity_poly.pdbx_strand_id
1 'polypeptide(L)'
;MPGPRTHIRWTTAHDQQLLRMYDIEQRSFVDIAPILERSAIACQQRYYLLKKAREGSFVYWTDKLDGHIIDGKRRGLSSTAIALEMASLSMSARAISDRWFHLQQLDQVPEDVLVIHRRKHSVEWNAEEDEIVAKMWISGIGDAKIAGEVGLEGRCQEDVRIRRIELVKGGGGGVYKRLLGVESKEMTGLEKAVGKGKYGWMK
;
A
#
# COMPACT_ATOMS: atom_id res chain seq x y z
N MET A 1 -17.83 -37.55 2.40
CA MET A 1 -16.78 -37.13 1.46
C MET A 1 -17.17 -35.78 0.89
N PRO A 2 -16.34 -34.72 0.96
CA PRO A 2 -16.65 -33.48 0.28
C PRO A 2 -16.40 -33.69 -1.23
N GLY A 3 -17.46 -33.53 -2.03
CA GLY A 3 -17.41 -33.69 -3.49
C GLY A 3 -16.47 -32.69 -4.18
N PRO A 4 -16.17 -32.90 -5.47
CA PRO A 4 -15.28 -32.03 -6.23
C PRO A 4 -15.79 -30.58 -6.19
N ARG A 5 -14.95 -29.68 -5.67
CA ARG A 5 -15.24 -28.24 -5.60
C ARG A 5 -15.18 -27.65 -7.00
N THR A 6 -16.29 -27.71 -7.72
CA THR A 6 -16.47 -26.99 -8.97
C THR A 6 -16.36 -25.50 -8.68
N HIS A 7 -15.40 -24.82 -9.30
CA HIS A 7 -15.32 -23.36 -9.26
C HIS A 7 -16.52 -22.78 -10.02
N ILE A 8 -17.64 -22.56 -9.31
CA ILE A 8 -18.82 -21.92 -9.89
C ILE A 8 -18.46 -20.46 -10.21
N ARG A 9 -18.65 -20.01 -11.45
CA ARG A 9 -18.44 -18.60 -11.80
C ARG A 9 -19.56 -17.73 -11.22
N TRP A 10 -19.23 -16.53 -10.73
CA TRP A 10 -20.25 -15.57 -10.32
C TRP A 10 -21.02 -15.08 -11.55
N THR A 11 -22.34 -15.08 -11.46
CA THR A 11 -23.23 -14.56 -12.51
C THR A 11 -23.92 -13.31 -11.98
N THR A 12 -24.43 -12.47 -12.87
CA THR A 12 -25.18 -11.27 -12.48
C THR A 12 -26.40 -11.61 -11.62
N ALA A 13 -27.07 -12.73 -11.88
CA ALA A 13 -28.19 -13.20 -11.06
C ALA A 13 -27.74 -13.54 -9.63
N HIS A 14 -26.62 -14.25 -9.47
CA HIS A 14 -26.05 -14.53 -8.14
C HIS A 14 -25.67 -13.24 -7.40
N ASP A 15 -25.09 -12.27 -8.11
CA ASP A 15 -24.71 -10.98 -7.51
C ASP A 15 -25.93 -10.20 -7.01
N GLN A 16 -27.00 -10.13 -7.79
CA GLN A 16 -28.25 -9.49 -7.38
C GLN A 16 -28.91 -10.19 -6.20
N GLN A 17 -28.93 -11.53 -6.22
CA GLN A 17 -29.51 -12.33 -5.14
C GLN A 17 -28.71 -12.18 -3.84
N LEU A 18 -27.37 -12.18 -3.91
CA LEU A 18 -26.48 -11.91 -2.78
C LEU A 18 -26.75 -10.53 -2.17
N LEU A 19 -26.80 -9.49 -3.01
CA LEU A 19 -27.09 -8.12 -2.56
C LEU A 19 -28.47 -8.01 -1.91
N ARG A 20 -29.51 -8.60 -2.52
CA ARG A 20 -30.86 -8.60 -1.96
C ARG A 20 -30.91 -9.29 -0.59
N MET A 21 -30.37 -10.50 -0.47
CA MET A 21 -30.45 -11.25 0.79
C MET A 21 -29.69 -10.55 1.93
N TYR A 22 -28.57 -9.89 1.61
CA TYR A 22 -27.78 -9.19 2.62
C TYR A 22 -28.34 -7.79 2.93
N ASP A 23 -28.54 -6.94 1.92
CA ASP A 23 -28.95 -5.54 2.12
C ASP A 23 -30.43 -5.40 2.50
N ILE A 24 -31.32 -6.22 1.91
CA ILE A 24 -32.79 -6.08 2.07
C ILE A 24 -33.31 -7.07 3.11
N GLU A 25 -32.96 -8.34 2.98
CA GLU A 25 -33.45 -9.39 3.89
C GLU A 25 -32.61 -9.52 5.17
N GLN A 26 -31.51 -8.76 5.30
CA GLN A 26 -30.65 -8.69 6.48
C GLN A 26 -30.12 -10.06 6.94
N ARG A 27 -29.89 -10.99 6.00
CA ARG A 27 -29.38 -12.33 6.29
C ARG A 27 -27.86 -12.32 6.49
N SER A 28 -27.36 -13.23 7.33
CA SER A 28 -25.92 -13.42 7.50
C SER A 28 -25.30 -14.13 6.29
N PHE A 29 -23.98 -13.97 6.08
CA PHE A 29 -23.28 -14.71 5.02
C PHE A 29 -23.29 -16.23 5.23
N VAL A 30 -23.45 -16.69 6.48
CA VAL A 30 -23.58 -18.12 6.81
C VAL A 30 -24.91 -18.67 6.29
N ASP A 31 -25.98 -17.88 6.38
CA ASP A 31 -27.32 -18.28 5.89
C ASP A 31 -27.45 -18.16 4.38
N ILE A 32 -26.73 -17.20 3.77
CA ILE A 32 -26.70 -16.98 2.32
C ILE A 32 -25.91 -18.07 1.59
N ALA A 33 -24.79 -18.50 2.18
CA ALA A 33 -23.88 -19.48 1.62
C ALA A 33 -24.56 -20.75 1.04
N PRO A 34 -25.42 -21.48 1.79
CA PRO A 34 -26.08 -22.67 1.27
C PRO A 34 -27.04 -22.36 0.12
N ILE A 35 -27.70 -21.19 0.11
CA ILE A 35 -28.66 -20.79 -0.93
C ILE A 35 -27.96 -20.55 -2.28
N LEU A 36 -26.75 -19.98 -2.24
CA LEU A 36 -25.94 -19.73 -3.43
C LEU A 36 -24.99 -20.89 -3.76
N GLU A 37 -25.08 -22.00 -3.02
CA GLU A 37 -24.19 -23.16 -3.14
C GLU A 37 -22.69 -22.78 -3.03
N ARG A 38 -22.38 -21.87 -2.10
CA ARG A 38 -21.03 -21.28 -1.92
C ARG A 38 -20.59 -21.33 -0.47
N SER A 39 -19.33 -20.98 -0.22
CA SER A 39 -18.85 -20.71 1.14
C SER A 39 -19.20 -19.28 1.58
N ALA A 40 -19.39 -19.08 2.88
CA ALA A 40 -19.66 -17.75 3.46
C ALA A 40 -18.55 -16.74 3.13
N ILE A 41 -17.28 -17.18 3.15
CA ILE A 41 -16.13 -16.35 2.80
C ILE A 41 -16.20 -15.88 1.34
N ALA A 42 -16.58 -16.77 0.40
CA ALA A 42 -16.70 -16.41 -1.00
C ALA A 42 -17.83 -15.38 -1.22
N CYS A 43 -18.97 -15.55 -0.55
CA CYS A 43 -20.06 -14.58 -0.56
C CYS A 43 -19.62 -13.22 0.00
N GLN A 44 -18.93 -13.21 1.14
CA GLN A 44 -18.42 -11.98 1.76
C GLN A 44 -17.44 -11.24 0.83
N GLN A 45 -16.44 -11.94 0.29
CA GLN A 45 -15.47 -11.35 -0.64
C GLN A 45 -16.16 -10.78 -1.89
N ARG A 46 -17.10 -11.53 -2.49
CA ARG A 46 -17.85 -11.06 -3.65
C ARG A 46 -18.69 -9.83 -3.32
N TYR A 47 -19.39 -9.83 -2.20
CA TYR A 47 -20.19 -8.69 -1.75
C TYR A 47 -19.34 -7.43 -1.61
N TYR A 48 -18.16 -7.50 -1.01
CA TYR A 48 -17.26 -6.35 -0.92
C TYR A 48 -16.78 -5.87 -2.29
N LEU A 49 -16.52 -6.77 -3.24
CA LEU A 49 -16.19 -6.38 -4.62
C LEU A 49 -17.36 -5.67 -5.31
N LEU A 50 -18.59 -6.14 -5.09
CA LEU A 50 -19.80 -5.51 -5.64
C LEU A 50 -20.05 -4.12 -5.03
N LYS A 51 -19.92 -3.97 -3.71
CA LYS A 51 -20.01 -2.65 -3.05
C LYS A 51 -18.92 -1.71 -3.54
N LYS A 52 -17.69 -2.19 -3.64
CA LYS A 52 -16.55 -1.44 -4.21
C LYS A 52 -16.85 -0.96 -5.64
N ALA A 53 -17.38 -1.84 -6.50
CA ALA A 53 -17.73 -1.48 -7.86
C ALA A 53 -18.86 -0.44 -7.89
N ARG A 54 -19.86 -0.58 -7.02
CA ARG A 54 -21.00 0.32 -6.93
C ARG A 54 -20.59 1.74 -6.51
N GLU A 55 -19.69 1.85 -5.53
CA GLU A 55 -19.15 3.13 -5.02
C GLU A 55 -18.40 3.94 -6.10
N GLY A 56 -17.80 3.28 -7.09
CA GLY A 56 -17.14 3.95 -8.21
C GLY A 56 -18.03 4.18 -9.44
N SER A 57 -19.09 3.39 -9.60
CA SER A 57 -19.86 3.31 -10.87
C SER A 57 -20.88 4.43 -11.13
N PHE A 58 -21.26 5.22 -10.12
CA PHE A 58 -22.32 6.25 -10.26
C PHE A 58 -21.81 7.69 -10.35
N VAL A 59 -20.50 7.91 -10.33
CA VAL A 59 -19.95 9.26 -10.44
C VAL A 59 -19.73 9.59 -11.92
N TYR A 60 -20.51 10.54 -12.44
CA TYR A 60 -20.22 11.17 -13.71
C TYR A 60 -19.05 12.14 -13.51
N TRP A 61 -17.86 11.73 -13.93
CA TRP A 61 -16.66 12.56 -13.84
C TRP A 61 -16.75 13.72 -14.81
N THR A 62 -16.49 14.93 -14.31
CA THR A 62 -16.46 16.17 -15.09
C THR A 62 -15.15 16.87 -14.82
N ASP A 63 -14.72 17.72 -15.76
CA ASP A 63 -13.51 18.54 -15.60
C ASP A 63 -13.52 19.37 -14.33
N LYS A 64 -14.71 19.79 -13.86
CA LYS A 64 -14.87 20.50 -12.59
C LYS A 64 -14.54 19.63 -11.38
N LEU A 65 -14.95 18.36 -11.39
CA LEU A 65 -14.63 17.41 -10.31
C LEU A 65 -13.15 17.06 -10.33
N ASP A 66 -12.58 16.87 -11.52
CA ASP A 66 -11.15 16.62 -11.68
C ASP A 66 -10.33 17.83 -11.19
N GLY A 67 -10.76 19.04 -11.53
CA GLY A 67 -10.18 20.29 -11.02
C GLY A 67 -10.23 20.38 -9.48
N HIS A 68 -11.32 19.97 -8.85
CA HIS A 68 -11.41 19.90 -7.39
C HIS A 68 -10.43 18.88 -6.78
N ILE A 69 -10.27 17.72 -7.39
CA ILE A 69 -9.30 16.72 -6.94
C ILE A 69 -7.87 17.27 -7.08
N ILE A 70 -7.54 17.85 -8.24
CA ILE A 70 -6.22 18.42 -8.52
C ILE A 70 -5.90 19.55 -7.54
N ASP A 71 -6.85 20.46 -7.30
CA ASP A 71 -6.70 21.54 -6.32
C ASP A 71 -6.51 21.00 -4.90
N GLY A 72 -7.33 20.04 -4.48
CA GLY A 72 -7.17 19.40 -3.17
C GLY A 72 -5.80 18.73 -3.01
N LYS A 73 -5.30 18.06 -4.06
CA LYS A 73 -3.96 17.47 -4.06
C LYS A 73 -2.84 18.52 -4.06
N ARG A 74 -3.02 19.63 -4.79
CA ARG A 74 -2.10 20.80 -4.75
C ARG A 74 -2.00 21.36 -3.34
N ARG A 75 -3.11 21.43 -2.61
CA ARG A 75 -3.18 21.83 -1.20
C ARG A 75 -2.66 20.76 -0.21
N GLY A 76 -2.27 19.58 -0.69
CA GLY A 76 -1.74 18.49 0.13
C GLY A 76 -2.79 17.65 0.86
N LEU A 77 -4.07 17.75 0.47
CA LEU A 77 -5.16 17.03 1.13
C LEU A 77 -5.14 15.52 0.81
N SER A 78 -5.54 14.72 1.81
CA SER A 78 -5.78 13.29 1.62
C SER A 78 -7.05 13.07 0.79
N SER A 79 -7.17 11.92 0.12
CA SER A 79 -8.38 11.60 -0.65
C SER A 79 -9.64 11.56 0.23
N THR A 80 -9.48 11.25 1.52
CA THR A 80 -10.57 11.33 2.51
C THR A 80 -10.97 12.77 2.80
N ALA A 81 -10.01 13.68 2.96
CA ALA A 81 -10.31 15.10 3.16
C ALA A 81 -11.00 15.71 1.92
N ILE A 82 -10.52 15.37 0.72
CA ILE A 82 -11.15 15.80 -0.54
C ILE A 82 -12.58 15.24 -0.63
N ALA A 83 -12.81 13.98 -0.23
CA ALA A 83 -14.15 13.39 -0.19
C ALA A 83 -15.10 14.13 0.74
N LEU A 84 -14.61 14.58 1.90
CA LEU A 84 -15.38 15.36 2.86
C LEU A 84 -15.73 16.75 2.30
N GLU A 85 -14.81 17.41 1.61
CA GLU A 85 -15.10 18.68 0.92
C GLU A 85 -16.15 18.49 -0.18
N MET A 86 -16.14 17.33 -0.85
CA MET A 86 -17.07 16.96 -1.91
C MET A 86 -18.28 16.15 -1.39
N ALA A 87 -18.55 16.19 -0.08
CA ALA A 87 -19.58 15.33 0.54
C ALA A 87 -20.99 15.56 -0.02
N SER A 88 -21.28 16.76 -0.52
CA SER A 88 -22.55 17.07 -1.20
C SER A 88 -22.81 16.20 -2.44
N LEU A 89 -21.77 15.59 -3.00
CA LEU A 89 -21.82 14.71 -4.17
C LEU A 89 -21.76 13.21 -3.79
N SER A 90 -21.80 12.89 -2.49
CA SER A 90 -21.74 11.51 -1.97
C SER A 90 -20.55 10.69 -2.51
N MET A 91 -19.41 11.35 -2.73
CA MET A 91 -18.22 10.71 -3.30
C MET A 91 -17.39 10.04 -2.22
N SER A 92 -16.95 8.81 -2.48
CA SER A 92 -16.06 8.10 -1.56
C SER A 92 -14.61 8.52 -1.75
N ALA A 93 -13.83 8.48 -0.67
CA ALA A 93 -12.37 8.69 -0.70
C ALA A 93 -11.66 7.75 -1.68
N ARG A 94 -12.25 6.57 -1.88
CA ARG A 94 -11.79 5.57 -2.84
C ARG A 94 -12.02 6.04 -4.28
N ALA A 95 -13.22 6.48 -4.62
CA ALA A 95 -13.53 6.98 -5.96
C ALA A 95 -12.59 8.13 -6.35
N ILE A 96 -12.29 9.03 -5.41
CA ILE A 96 -11.31 10.11 -5.59
C ILE A 96 -9.89 9.56 -5.83
N SER A 97 -9.47 8.54 -5.08
CA SER A 97 -8.15 7.94 -5.24
C SER A 97 -8.01 7.22 -6.59
N ASP A 98 -9.02 6.46 -6.98
CA ASP A 98 -9.05 5.75 -8.27
C ASP A 98 -9.06 6.76 -9.43
N ARG A 99 -9.84 7.86 -9.32
CA ARG A 99 -9.84 8.93 -10.32
C ARG A 99 -8.52 9.67 -10.38
N TRP A 100 -7.92 10.00 -9.24
CA TRP A 100 -6.60 10.63 -9.20
C TRP A 100 -5.55 9.82 -9.94
N PHE A 101 -5.50 8.50 -9.69
CA PHE A 101 -4.59 7.61 -10.39
C PHE A 101 -4.85 7.60 -11.91
N HIS A 102 -6.11 7.59 -12.32
CA HIS A 102 -6.49 7.70 -13.73
C HIS A 102 -6.03 9.02 -14.36
N LEU A 103 -6.19 10.16 -13.67
CA LEU A 103 -5.71 11.46 -14.14
C LEU A 103 -4.19 11.50 -14.30
N GLN A 104 -3.46 10.83 -13.40
CA GLN A 104 -2.00 10.69 -13.50
C GLN A 104 -1.60 9.84 -14.73
N GLN A 105 -2.29 8.75 -15.01
CA GLN A 105 -2.01 7.89 -16.16
C GLN A 105 -2.27 8.56 -17.51
N LEU A 106 -3.17 9.53 -17.55
CA LEU A 106 -3.50 10.29 -18.75
C LEU A 106 -2.68 11.59 -18.89
N ASP A 107 -1.70 11.83 -18.02
CA ASP A 107 -0.91 13.06 -17.97
C ASP A 107 -1.79 14.34 -17.88
N GLN A 108 -2.95 14.23 -17.23
CA GLN A 108 -3.90 15.34 -17.04
C GLN A 108 -3.66 16.12 -15.74
N VAL A 109 -2.68 15.69 -14.93
CA VAL A 109 -2.30 16.37 -13.70
C VAL A 109 -1.16 17.36 -14.00
N PRO A 110 -1.30 18.65 -13.65
CA PRO A 110 -0.23 19.62 -13.82
C PRO A 110 1.07 19.23 -13.09
N GLU A 111 2.21 19.48 -13.72
CA GLU A 111 3.52 19.06 -13.21
C GLU A 111 3.86 19.71 -11.86
N ASP A 112 3.40 20.94 -11.59
CA ASP A 112 3.57 21.60 -10.29
C ASP A 112 2.90 20.81 -9.15
N VAL A 113 1.73 20.22 -9.41
CA VAL A 113 0.99 19.40 -8.44
C VAL A 113 1.68 18.04 -8.26
N LEU A 114 2.17 17.45 -9.36
CA LEU A 114 2.98 16.25 -9.29
C LEU A 114 4.26 16.50 -8.51
N VAL A 115 4.91 17.65 -8.68
CA VAL A 115 6.11 18.05 -7.95
C VAL A 115 5.81 18.23 -6.47
N ILE A 116 4.68 18.82 -6.06
CA ILE A 116 4.31 18.88 -4.62
C ILE A 116 4.11 17.48 -4.05
N HIS A 117 3.42 16.61 -4.80
CA HIS A 117 3.21 15.22 -4.40
C HIS A 117 4.51 14.40 -4.41
N ARG A 118 5.44 14.69 -5.32
CA ARG A 118 6.78 14.08 -5.42
C ARG A 118 7.79 14.72 -4.47
N ARG A 119 7.59 15.96 -4.00
CA ARG A 119 8.41 16.62 -2.97
C ARG A 119 8.18 16.02 -1.60
N LYS A 120 7.04 15.36 -1.38
CA LYS A 120 6.92 14.36 -0.30
C LYS A 120 7.93 13.20 -0.41
N HIS A 121 8.61 13.04 -1.54
CA HIS A 121 9.64 12.03 -1.79
C HIS A 121 11.08 12.58 -1.88
N SER A 122 11.34 13.88 -1.65
CA SER A 122 12.71 14.32 -1.33
C SER A 122 12.85 14.47 0.18
N VAL A 123 12.57 13.38 0.89
CA VAL A 123 12.92 13.21 2.29
C VAL A 123 14.45 13.08 2.30
N GLU A 124 15.15 14.19 2.50
CA GLU A 124 16.60 14.16 2.67
C GLU A 124 16.92 13.43 3.96
N TRP A 125 17.56 12.26 3.85
CA TRP A 125 17.99 11.46 4.98
C TRP A 125 19.40 11.85 5.37
N ASN A 126 19.61 12.16 6.64
CA ASN A 126 20.95 12.34 7.18
C ASN A 126 21.53 10.99 7.66
N ALA A 127 22.83 10.97 7.93
CA ALA A 127 23.53 9.74 8.33
C ALA A 127 23.08 9.21 9.71
N GLU A 128 22.61 10.09 10.60
CA GLU A 128 22.14 9.72 11.94
C GLU A 128 20.77 9.02 11.86
N GLU A 129 19.86 9.56 11.06
CA GLU A 129 18.56 8.97 10.76
C GLU A 129 18.72 7.57 10.12
N ASP A 130 19.65 7.42 9.19
CA ASP A 130 19.98 6.12 8.58
C ASP A 130 20.49 5.11 9.61
N GLU A 131 21.32 5.57 10.54
CA GLU A 131 21.87 4.73 11.61
C GLU A 131 20.77 4.29 12.60
N ILE A 132 19.84 5.18 12.94
CA ILE A 132 18.67 4.88 13.78
C ILE A 132 17.80 3.81 13.10
N VAL A 133 17.42 4.03 11.84
CA VAL A 133 16.60 3.08 11.06
C VAL A 133 17.30 1.72 10.97
N ALA A 134 18.59 1.70 10.66
CA ALA A 134 19.36 0.46 10.53
C ALA A 134 19.49 -0.29 11.87
N LYS A 135 19.84 0.39 12.98
CA LYS A 135 20.01 -0.22 14.31
C LYS A 135 18.70 -0.82 14.83
N MET A 136 17.59 -0.09 14.67
CA MET A 136 16.29 -0.54 15.15
C MET A 136 15.77 -1.70 14.33
N TRP A 137 15.99 -1.68 13.01
CA TRP A 137 15.65 -2.81 12.16
C TRP A 137 16.47 -4.06 12.50
N ILE A 138 17.79 -3.93 12.71
CA ILE A 138 18.66 -5.04 13.15
C ILE A 138 18.17 -5.61 14.50
N SER A 139 17.68 -4.74 15.38
CA SER A 139 17.08 -5.12 16.67
C SER A 139 15.68 -5.75 16.54
N GLY A 140 15.16 -5.92 15.31
CA GLY A 140 13.86 -6.56 15.05
C GLY A 140 12.63 -5.66 15.26
N ILE A 141 12.83 -4.35 15.35
CA ILE A 141 11.73 -3.39 15.51
C ILE A 141 11.07 -3.15 14.14
N GLY A 142 9.73 -3.16 14.11
CA GLY A 142 8.97 -2.94 12.88
C GLY A 142 8.88 -1.46 12.47
N ASP A 143 8.76 -1.21 11.16
CA ASP A 143 8.78 0.12 10.51
C ASP A 143 7.84 1.16 11.17
N ALA A 144 6.66 0.72 11.65
CA ALA A 144 5.69 1.61 12.32
C ALA A 144 6.18 2.14 13.68
N LYS A 145 6.95 1.33 14.42
CA LYS A 145 7.54 1.74 15.69
C LYS A 145 8.76 2.62 15.46
N ILE A 146 9.59 2.27 14.47
CA ILE A 146 10.76 3.08 14.08
C ILE A 146 10.34 4.51 13.73
N ALA A 147 9.26 4.69 12.97
CA ALA A 147 8.76 6.02 12.61
C ALA A 147 8.30 6.87 13.82
N GLY A 148 8.08 6.27 14.98
CA GLY A 148 7.70 6.96 16.22
C GLY A 148 8.88 7.34 17.12
N GLU A 149 10.12 7.10 16.68
CA GLU A 149 11.32 7.27 17.50
C GLU A 149 11.94 8.66 17.38
N VAL A 150 12.67 9.03 18.43
CA VAL A 150 13.35 10.34 18.54
C VAL A 150 14.39 10.49 17.43
N GLY A 151 14.39 11.64 16.75
CA GLY A 151 15.30 11.92 15.63
C GLY A 151 14.75 11.54 14.24
N LEU A 152 13.54 11.00 14.16
CA LEU A 152 12.80 10.80 12.91
C LEU A 152 11.54 11.70 12.84
N GLU A 153 11.59 12.88 13.46
CA GLU A 153 10.44 13.78 13.53
C GLU A 153 9.93 14.16 12.13
N GLY A 154 8.64 13.91 11.88
CA GLY A 154 8.01 14.20 10.59
C GLY A 154 8.21 13.12 9.52
N ARG A 155 8.92 12.02 9.80
CA ARG A 155 9.01 10.86 8.91
C ARG A 155 7.80 9.95 9.10
N CYS A 156 7.17 9.53 8.01
CA CYS A 156 6.08 8.56 8.10
C CYS A 156 6.60 7.12 7.99
N GLN A 157 5.79 6.15 8.41
CA GLN A 157 6.12 4.71 8.31
C GLN A 157 6.56 4.31 6.90
N GLU A 158 5.93 4.88 5.88
CA GLU A 158 6.23 4.55 4.49
C GLU A 158 7.63 5.07 4.09
N ASP A 159 8.03 6.24 4.57
CA ASP A 159 9.36 6.80 4.32
C ASP A 159 10.45 5.93 4.96
N VAL A 160 10.23 5.53 6.22
CA VAL A 160 11.12 4.60 6.95
C VAL A 160 11.23 3.26 6.23
N ARG A 161 10.10 2.73 5.73
CA ARG A 161 10.07 1.47 4.98
C ARG A 161 10.88 1.56 3.68
N ILE A 162 10.68 2.63 2.91
CA ILE A 162 11.43 2.86 1.65
C ILE A 162 12.91 2.98 1.96
N ARG A 163 13.28 3.81 2.95
CA ARG A 163 14.69 4.03 3.30
C ARG A 163 15.36 2.78 3.84
N ARG A 164 14.69 2.01 4.69
CA ARG A 164 15.17 0.71 5.15
C ARG A 164 15.46 -0.23 3.98
N ILE A 165 14.56 -0.30 3.00
CA ILE A 165 14.78 -1.13 1.81
C ILE A 165 16.02 -0.66 1.05
N GLU A 166 16.23 0.65 0.92
CA GLU A 166 17.44 1.21 0.31
C GLU A 166 18.71 0.88 1.10
N LEU A 167 18.69 1.00 2.43
CA LEU A 167 19.83 0.68 3.30
C LEU A 167 20.17 -0.82 3.29
N VAL A 168 19.17 -1.70 3.17
CA VAL A 168 19.35 -3.16 3.17
C VAL A 168 19.68 -3.70 1.78
N LYS A 169 19.04 -3.21 0.71
CA LYS A 169 19.15 -3.76 -0.66
C LYS A 169 19.92 -2.86 -1.63
N GLY A 170 19.92 -1.55 -1.43
CA GLY A 170 20.58 -0.60 -2.31
C GLY A 170 22.08 -0.48 -2.01
N GLY A 171 22.83 0.03 -2.99
CA GLY A 171 24.27 0.31 -2.85
C GLY A 171 24.64 1.27 -1.71
N GLY A 172 23.66 1.89 -1.04
CA GLY A 172 23.82 2.69 0.17
C GLY A 172 24.05 1.89 1.47
N GLY A 173 24.08 0.56 1.41
CA GLY A 173 24.24 -0.33 2.56
C GLY A 173 25.61 -0.32 3.27
N GLY A 174 26.40 0.77 3.19
CA GLY A 174 27.63 0.90 3.97
C GLY A 174 27.36 0.91 5.48
N VAL A 175 26.37 1.68 5.93
CA VAL A 175 25.97 1.76 7.34
C VAL A 175 25.43 0.42 7.84
N TYR A 176 24.54 -0.21 7.07
CA TYR A 176 23.96 -1.51 7.43
C TYR A 176 25.02 -2.62 7.50
N LYS A 177 25.93 -2.69 6.51
CA LYS A 177 27.06 -3.65 6.52
C LYS A 177 28.04 -3.40 7.65
N ARG A 178 28.33 -2.14 7.98
CA ARG A 178 29.18 -1.75 9.11
C ARG A 178 28.57 -2.20 10.44
N LEU A 179 27.28 -1.95 10.64
CA LEU A 179 26.56 -2.36 11.86
C LEU A 179 26.45 -3.88 12.00
N LEU A 180 26.37 -4.61 10.89
CA LEU A 180 26.46 -6.08 10.88
C LEU A 180 27.89 -6.63 11.04
N GLY A 181 28.91 -5.77 11.12
CA GLY A 181 30.31 -6.19 11.23
C GLY A 181 30.88 -6.84 9.96
N VAL A 182 30.30 -6.55 8.79
CA VAL A 182 30.69 -7.14 7.49
C VAL A 182 31.74 -6.30 6.76
N GLU A 183 32.00 -5.06 7.18
CA GLU A 183 33.21 -4.32 6.78
C GLU A 183 34.42 -4.89 7.54
N SER A 184 34.97 -6.01 7.05
CA SER A 184 36.30 -6.43 7.49
C SER A 184 37.35 -5.58 6.77
N LYS A 185 38.07 -4.79 7.57
CA LYS A 185 39.49 -4.55 7.32
C LYS A 185 40.17 -5.91 7.14
N GLU A 186 40.91 -6.04 6.05
CA GLU A 186 41.90 -7.08 5.74
C GLU A 186 41.40 -8.54 5.81
N MET A 187 41.38 -9.20 4.64
CA MET A 187 41.30 -10.66 4.57
C MET A 187 42.41 -11.27 5.42
N THR A 188 42.03 -12.06 6.41
CA THR A 188 43.00 -12.81 7.22
C THR A 188 43.72 -13.84 6.34
N GLY A 189 45.00 -14.14 6.63
CA GLY A 189 45.82 -15.05 5.81
C GLY A 189 45.20 -16.45 5.62
N LEU A 190 44.28 -16.86 6.49
CA LEU A 190 43.50 -18.09 6.37
C LEU A 190 42.45 -18.04 5.24
N GLU A 191 41.83 -16.87 4.99
CA GLU A 191 40.78 -16.71 3.96
C GLU A 191 41.36 -16.73 2.55
N LYS A 192 42.60 -16.21 2.37
CA LYS A 192 43.36 -16.37 1.12
C LYS A 192 43.69 -17.83 0.81
N ALA A 193 43.90 -18.66 1.83
CA ALA A 193 44.27 -20.07 1.65
C ALA A 193 43.08 -20.98 1.28
N VAL A 194 41.85 -20.62 1.67
CA VAL A 194 40.68 -21.52 1.53
C VAL A 194 39.78 -21.17 0.32
N GLY A 195 40.00 -20.03 -0.35
CA GLY A 195 39.37 -19.73 -1.64
C GLY A 195 37.82 -19.69 -1.65
N LYS A 196 37.19 -19.72 -0.48
CA LYS A 196 35.74 -19.70 -0.32
C LYS A 196 35.36 -18.53 0.58
N GLY A 197 34.78 -17.50 -0.04
CA GLY A 197 34.13 -16.43 0.71
C GLY A 197 33.07 -17.01 1.64
N LYS A 198 33.01 -16.50 2.86
CA LYS A 198 32.18 -16.98 3.99
C LYS A 198 30.66 -17.05 3.71
N TYR A 199 30.21 -16.55 2.56
CA TYR A 199 28.81 -16.47 2.14
C TYR A 199 28.55 -16.96 0.70
N GLY A 200 29.25 -18.01 0.25
CA GLY A 200 29.04 -18.61 -1.08
C GLY A 200 27.64 -19.15 -1.38
N TRP A 201 26.71 -19.11 -0.41
CA TRP A 201 25.32 -19.58 -0.53
C TRP A 201 24.31 -18.43 -0.77
N MET A 202 24.75 -17.17 -0.85
CA MET A 202 23.90 -16.04 -1.26
C MET A 202 24.00 -15.77 -2.79
N LYS A 203 23.85 -16.80 -3.61
CA LYS A 203 23.61 -16.67 -5.05
C LYS A 203 22.22 -17.15 -5.39
#